data_AF-A0A0P9ST36-F1
#
_entry.id   AF-A0A0P9ST36-F1
#
_cell.length_a   1.000
_cell.length_b   1.000
_cell.length_c   1.000
_cell.angle_alpha   90.00
_cell.angle_beta   90.00
_cell.angle_gamma   90.00
#
_symmetry.space_group_name_H-M   'P 1'
#
loop_
_entity.id
_entity.type
_entity.pdbx_description
1 polymer ?
#
loop_
_entity_poly.entity_id
_entity_poly.type
_entity_poly.pdbx_seq_one_letter_code
_entity_poly.pdbx_strand_id
1 'polypeptide(L)'
;MMKLFLLLVWFVICAEQDARRKHISNGLTLGATALAAAWLAGTGTSWLGAPPLEAALALALALGLTLPGYALGKLGAGDVKLMAALALASDSVYLLCTFIGAGIAALTWVLLARKVQHHINQRVARRYAYMFPDAPDKYPFSPFLLAGLLLTVALLH
;
A
#
# COMPACT_ATOMS: atom_id res chain seq x y z
N MET A 1 6.95 11.21 15.07
CA MET A 1 7.08 11.88 13.75
C MET A 1 8.13 11.26 12.80
N MET A 2 9.44 11.26 13.10
CA MET A 2 10.47 10.88 12.10
C MET A 2 10.29 9.46 11.52
N LYS A 3 10.02 8.45 12.37
CA LYS A 3 9.81 7.06 11.94
C LYS A 3 8.64 6.90 10.95
N LEU A 4 7.53 7.61 11.21
CA LEU A 4 6.35 7.62 10.36
C LEU A 4 6.64 8.30 9.01
N PHE A 5 7.40 9.41 9.03
CA PHE A 5 7.80 10.10 7.82
C PHE A 5 8.64 9.20 6.90
N LEU A 6 9.62 8.45 7.43
CA LEU A 6 10.40 7.49 6.63
C LEU A 6 9.51 6.41 6.01
N LEU A 7 8.55 5.89 6.78
CA LEU A 7 7.59 4.89 6.30
C LEU A 7 6.73 5.45 5.17
N LEU A 8 6.23 6.69 5.30
CA LEU A 8 5.47 7.36 4.25
C LEU A 8 6.29 7.57 2.98
N VAL A 9 7.54 8.04 3.10
CA VAL A 9 8.44 8.23 1.95
C VAL A 9 8.67 6.90 1.22
N TRP A 10 8.95 5.82 1.94
CA TRP A 10 9.08 4.49 1.36
C TRP A 10 7.79 4.04 0.66
N PHE A 11 6.64 4.26 1.28
CA PHE A 11 5.33 3.91 0.72
C PHE A 11 5.04 4.68 -0.57
N VAL A 12 5.35 5.98 -0.61
CA VAL A 12 5.21 6.83 -1.80
C VAL A 12 6.08 6.31 -2.94
N ILE A 13 7.32 5.89 -2.67
CA ILE A 13 8.20 5.33 -3.70
C ILE A 13 7.61 4.03 -4.26
N CYS A 14 7.10 3.14 -3.40
CA CYS A 14 6.43 1.90 -3.83
C CYS A 14 5.20 2.19 -4.71
N ALA A 15 4.33 3.09 -4.26
CA ALA A 15 3.12 3.47 -4.98
C ALA A 15 3.41 4.14 -6.33
N GLU A 16 4.43 5.01 -6.40
CA GLU A 16 4.84 5.67 -7.64
C GLU A 16 5.45 4.66 -8.64
N GLN A 17 6.20 3.67 -8.16
CA GLN A 17 6.70 2.57 -9.01
C GLN A 17 5.54 1.74 -9.59
N ASP A 18 4.58 1.39 -8.75
CA ASP A 18 3.40 0.61 -9.17
C ASP A 18 2.53 1.39 -10.16
N ALA A 19 2.25 2.67 -9.89
CA ALA A 19 1.45 3.53 -10.76
C ALA A 19 2.03 3.69 -12.17
N ARG A 20 3.37 3.68 -12.28
CA ARG A 20 4.08 3.92 -13.55
C ARG A 20 4.40 2.66 -14.32
N ARG A 21 4.79 1.60 -13.62
CA ARG A 21 5.38 0.40 -14.23
C ARG A 21 4.62 -0.88 -13.90
N LYS A 22 3.57 -0.82 -13.07
CA LYS A 22 2.88 -1.99 -12.48
C LYS A 22 3.84 -2.99 -11.84
N HIS A 23 4.98 -2.48 -11.36
CA HIS A 23 6.05 -3.31 -10.87
C HIS A 23 6.74 -2.60 -9.72
N ILE A 24 6.57 -3.18 -8.53
CA ILE A 24 7.28 -2.75 -7.33
C ILE A 24 8.55 -3.57 -7.22
N SER A 25 9.68 -2.91 -6.97
CA SER A 25 10.94 -3.62 -6.77
C SER A 25 10.82 -4.62 -5.62
N ASN A 26 11.15 -5.88 -5.89
CA ASN A 26 11.23 -6.92 -4.86
C ASN A 26 12.24 -6.54 -3.77
N GLY A 27 13.34 -5.87 -4.13
CA GLY A 27 14.33 -5.40 -3.15
C GLY A 27 13.76 -4.35 -2.21
N LEU A 28 12.86 -3.47 -2.70
CA LEU A 28 12.26 -2.41 -1.90
C LEU A 28 11.18 -2.96 -0.95
N THR A 29 10.40 -3.94 -1.42
CA THR A 29 9.35 -4.58 -0.62
C THR A 29 9.92 -5.61 0.35
N LEU A 30 10.66 -6.61 -0.15
CA LEU A 30 11.28 -7.63 0.71
C LEU A 30 12.34 -7.04 1.63
N GLY A 31 13.10 -6.04 1.17
CA GLY A 31 14.07 -5.33 2.01
C GLY A 31 13.39 -4.62 3.17
N ALA A 32 12.27 -3.93 2.93
CA ALA A 32 11.49 -3.32 3.99
C ALA A 32 10.83 -4.34 4.91
N THR A 33 10.28 -5.44 4.40
CA THR A 33 9.74 -6.54 5.21
C THR A 33 10.84 -7.13 6.10
N ALA A 34 12.02 -7.41 5.54
CA ALA A 34 13.15 -7.98 6.27
C ALA A 34 13.70 -7.01 7.32
N LEU A 35 13.80 -5.72 7.00
CA LEU A 35 14.22 -4.68 7.95
C LEU A 35 13.21 -4.54 9.09
N ALA A 36 11.91 -4.52 8.80
CA ALA A 36 10.88 -4.45 9.82
C ALA A 36 10.90 -5.70 10.74
N ALA A 37 11.09 -6.89 10.16
CA ALA A 37 11.23 -8.13 10.91
C ALA A 37 12.50 -8.14 11.78
N ALA A 38 13.65 -7.74 11.22
CA ALA A 38 14.91 -7.66 11.96
C ALA A 38 14.84 -6.63 13.10
N TRP A 39 14.19 -5.49 12.86
CA TRP A 39 13.94 -4.48 13.88
C TRP A 39 13.05 -5.03 15.00
N LEU A 40 11.96 -5.71 14.65
CA LEU A 40 11.05 -6.33 15.62
C LEU A 40 11.78 -7.39 16.46
N ALA A 41 12.61 -8.23 15.82
CA ALA A 41 13.39 -9.25 16.50
C ALA A 41 14.48 -8.66 17.42
N GLY A 42 15.11 -7.55 17.01
CA GLY A 42 16.18 -6.92 17.79
C GLY A 42 15.69 -6.03 18.93
N THR A 43 14.58 -5.33 18.74
CA THR A 43 14.06 -4.35 19.72
C THR A 43 12.86 -4.84 20.52
N GLY A 44 12.21 -5.92 20.09
CA GLY A 44 10.98 -6.42 20.69
C GLY A 44 9.76 -5.54 20.43
N THR A 45 9.84 -4.55 19.52
CA THR A 45 8.72 -3.68 19.14
C THR A 45 8.73 -3.40 17.64
N SER A 46 7.56 -3.13 17.05
CA SER A 46 7.46 -2.73 15.64
C SER A 46 8.12 -1.36 15.43
N TRP A 47 8.33 -0.97 14.18
CA TRP A 47 8.95 0.33 13.88
C TRP A 47 8.17 1.50 14.51
N LEU A 48 6.84 1.45 14.50
CA LEU A 48 5.96 2.42 15.14
C LEU A 48 5.70 2.15 16.63
N GLY A 49 6.25 1.07 17.20
CA GLY A 49 6.23 0.80 18.64
C GLY A 49 5.18 -0.20 19.13
N ALA A 50 4.57 -0.97 18.24
CA ALA A 50 3.60 -2.01 18.61
C ALA A 50 4.32 -3.24 19.20
N PRO A 51 3.67 -3.99 20.11
CA PRO A 51 4.25 -5.22 20.64
C PRO A 51 4.30 -6.33 19.56
N PRO A 52 5.17 -7.35 19.72
CA PRO A 52 5.39 -8.36 18.69
C PRO A 52 4.15 -9.20 18.37
N LEU A 53 3.32 -9.47 19.38
CA LEU A 53 2.06 -10.18 19.18
C LEU A 53 1.10 -9.39 18.28
N GLU A 54 1.04 -8.08 18.46
CA GLU A 54 0.19 -7.19 17.64
C GLU A 54 0.72 -7.09 16.21
N ALA A 55 2.04 -7.00 16.03
CA ALA A 55 2.66 -7.00 14.71
C ALA A 55 2.48 -8.35 13.98
N ALA A 56 2.53 -9.47 14.71
CA ALA A 56 2.26 -10.80 14.15
C ALA A 56 0.79 -10.95 13.75
N LEU A 57 -0.14 -10.46 14.58
CA LEU A 57 -1.56 -10.41 14.27
C LEU A 57 -1.83 -9.51 13.05
N ALA A 58 -1.21 -8.33 12.99
CA ALA A 58 -1.31 -7.44 11.83
C ALA A 58 -0.79 -8.13 10.57
N LEU A 59 0.30 -8.90 10.64
CA LEU A 59 0.84 -9.66 9.51
C LEU A 59 -0.14 -10.75 9.06
N ALA A 60 -0.72 -11.49 10.00
CA ALA A 60 -1.73 -12.51 9.70
C ALA A 60 -2.97 -11.89 9.03
N LEU A 61 -3.44 -10.74 9.52
CA LEU A 61 -4.53 -9.97 8.90
C LEU A 61 -4.14 -9.48 7.50
N ALA A 62 -2.91 -8.96 7.33
CA ALA A 62 -2.40 -8.51 6.04
C ALA A 62 -2.51 -9.63 5.00
N LEU A 63 -2.00 -10.82 5.33
CA LEU A 63 -2.02 -11.97 4.44
C LEU A 63 -3.45 -12.50 4.25
N GLY A 64 -4.24 -12.59 5.32
CA GLY A 64 -5.62 -13.05 5.25
C GLY A 64 -6.52 -12.18 4.37
N LEU A 65 -6.29 -10.86 4.35
CA LEU A 65 -7.04 -9.92 3.51
C LEU A 65 -6.50 -9.84 2.08
N THR A 66 -5.18 -9.90 1.91
CA THR A 66 -4.56 -9.66 0.60
C THR A 66 -4.39 -10.93 -0.24
N LEU A 67 -4.22 -12.11 0.36
CA LEU A 67 -4.08 -13.38 -0.38
C LEU A 67 -5.35 -13.78 -1.16
N PRO A 68 -6.59 -13.66 -0.61
CA PRO A 68 -7.80 -13.89 -1.40
C PRO A 68 -7.90 -12.90 -2.57
N GLY A 69 -7.56 -11.63 -2.33
CA GLY A 69 -7.52 -10.62 -3.39
C GLY A 69 -6.48 -10.91 -4.45
N TYR A 70 -5.33 -11.49 -4.07
CA TYR A 70 -4.30 -11.95 -5.00
C TYR A 70 -4.78 -13.14 -5.84
N ALA A 71 -5.37 -14.16 -5.20
CA ALA A 71 -5.91 -15.35 -5.85
C ALA A 71 -7.06 -15.01 -6.82
N LEU A 72 -7.90 -14.04 -6.48
CA LEU A 72 -8.96 -13.50 -7.36
C LEU A 72 -8.43 -12.61 -8.49
N GLY A 73 -7.10 -12.44 -8.59
CA GLY A 73 -6.49 -11.61 -9.61
C GLY A 73 -6.78 -10.11 -9.44
N LYS A 74 -7.20 -9.63 -8.26
CA LYS A 74 -7.47 -8.22 -7.96
C LYS A 74 -6.26 -7.48 -7.36
N LEU A 75 -5.43 -8.18 -6.59
CA LEU A 75 -4.20 -7.61 -5.98
C LEU A 75 -2.94 -8.21 -6.59
N GLY A 76 -1.89 -7.43 -6.77
CA GLY A 76 -0.59 -7.88 -7.22
C GLY A 76 0.24 -8.50 -6.10
N ALA A 77 1.24 -9.31 -6.45
CA ALA A 77 2.20 -9.84 -5.48
C ALA A 77 2.98 -8.72 -4.76
N GLY A 78 3.16 -7.57 -5.44
CA GLY A 78 3.74 -6.37 -4.84
C GLY A 78 2.87 -5.80 -3.71
N ASP A 79 1.55 -5.70 -3.92
CA ASP A 79 0.62 -5.15 -2.92
C ASP A 79 0.57 -5.99 -1.65
N VAL A 80 0.61 -7.33 -1.79
CA VAL A 80 0.68 -8.28 -0.66
C VAL A 80 1.95 -8.04 0.17
N LYS A 81 3.10 -7.91 -0.49
CA LYS A 81 4.39 -7.67 0.19
C LYS A 81 4.44 -6.29 0.83
N LEU A 82 3.90 -5.27 0.16
CA LEU A 82 3.80 -3.90 0.67
C LEU A 82 2.96 -3.87 1.96
N MET A 83 1.81 -4.54 1.97
CA MET A 83 0.97 -4.66 3.15
C MET A 83 1.62 -5.47 4.27
N ALA A 84 2.31 -6.56 3.95
CA ALA A 84 3.05 -7.34 4.93
C ALA A 84 4.18 -6.53 5.61
N ALA A 85 4.90 -5.72 4.84
CA ALA A 85 5.90 -4.80 5.38
C ALA A 85 5.27 -3.71 6.25
N LEU A 86 4.15 -3.12 5.83
CA LEU A 86 3.40 -2.15 6.64
C LEU A 86 2.95 -2.78 7.97
N ALA A 87 2.43 -4.01 7.95
CA ALA A 87 1.98 -4.74 9.13
C ALA A 87 3.09 -4.91 10.17
N LEU A 88 4.26 -5.37 9.72
CA LEU A 88 5.43 -5.57 10.59
C LEU A 88 6.02 -4.26 11.11
N ALA A 89 5.89 -3.18 10.35
CA ALA A 89 6.38 -1.87 10.74
C ALA A 89 5.41 -1.11 11.67
N SER A 90 4.12 -1.47 11.69
CA SER A 90 3.08 -0.71 12.38
C SER A 90 2.29 -1.58 13.38
N ASP A 91 0.97 -1.61 13.26
CA ASP A 91 0.00 -2.36 14.06
C ASP A 91 -1.23 -2.73 13.21
N SER A 92 -2.19 -3.40 13.85
CA SER A 92 -3.43 -3.85 13.21
C SER A 92 -4.35 -2.69 12.80
N VAL A 93 -4.33 -1.57 13.53
CA VAL A 93 -5.17 -0.39 13.27
C VAL A 93 -4.69 0.33 12.02
N TYR A 94 -3.39 0.61 11.92
CA TYR A 94 -2.79 1.21 10.72
C TYR A 94 -3.07 0.35 9.50
N LEU A 95 -2.93 -0.97 9.62
CA LEU A 95 -3.19 -1.91 8.55
C LEU A 95 -4.65 -1.88 8.07
N LEU A 96 -5.60 -2.04 9.00
CA LEU A 96 -7.02 -2.10 8.68
C LEU A 96 -7.54 -0.78 8.12
N CYS A 97 -7.21 0.34 8.76
CA CYS A 97 -7.59 1.67 8.27
C CYS A 97 -6.99 1.96 6.89
N THR A 98 -5.74 1.56 6.65
CA THR A 98 -5.10 1.70 5.33
C THR A 98 -5.83 0.87 4.28
N PHE A 99 -6.13 -0.40 4.58
CA PHE A 99 -6.81 -1.30 3.65
C PHE A 99 -8.25 -0.84 3.34
N ILE A 100 -9.00 -0.42 4.35
CA ILE A 100 -10.36 0.12 4.18
C ILE A 100 -10.32 1.42 3.38
N GLY A 101 -9.42 2.34 3.75
CA GLY A 101 -9.23 3.62 3.05
C GLY A 101 -8.84 3.40 1.58
N ALA A 102 -8.02 2.40 1.29
CA ALA A 102 -7.67 2.00 -0.07
C ALA A 102 -8.86 1.47 -0.86
N GLY A 103 -9.69 0.63 -0.23
CA GLY A 103 -10.93 0.13 -0.85
C GLY A 103 -11.87 1.27 -1.24
N ILE A 104 -12.08 2.22 -0.32
CA ILE A 104 -12.89 3.43 -0.57
C ILE A 104 -12.26 4.25 -1.70
N ALA A 105 -10.96 4.53 -1.64
CA ALA A 105 -10.26 5.31 -2.66
C ALA A 105 -10.33 4.64 -4.04
N ALA A 106 -10.21 3.32 -4.13
CA ALA A 106 -10.34 2.57 -5.36
C ALA A 106 -11.76 2.64 -5.94
N LEU A 107 -12.80 2.48 -5.09
CA LEU A 107 -14.21 2.63 -5.48
C LEU A 107 -14.49 4.04 -6.02
N THR A 108 -14.07 5.07 -5.26
CA THR A 108 -14.21 6.47 -5.66
C THR A 108 -13.48 6.76 -6.97
N TRP A 109 -12.29 6.19 -7.16
CA TRP A 109 -11.54 6.32 -8.40
C TRP A 109 -12.26 5.68 -9.58
N VAL A 110 -12.80 4.48 -9.46
CA VAL A 110 -13.54 3.82 -10.55
C VAL A 110 -14.72 4.68 -11.03
N LEU A 111 -15.40 5.38 -10.13
CA LEU A 111 -16.51 6.28 -10.46
C LEU A 111 -16.03 7.58 -11.13
N LEU A 112 -14.89 8.13 -10.69
CA LEU A 112 -14.38 9.42 -11.14
C LEU A 112 -13.41 9.32 -12.33
N ALA A 113 -12.75 8.18 -12.54
CA ALA A 113 -11.65 8.03 -13.48
C ALA A 113 -12.06 8.40 -14.91
N ARG A 114 -13.28 8.04 -15.32
CA ARG A 114 -13.84 8.42 -16.63
C ARG A 114 -13.98 9.93 -16.79
N LYS A 115 -14.41 10.62 -15.74
CA LYS A 115 -14.58 12.08 -15.75
C LYS A 115 -13.22 12.79 -15.70
N VAL A 116 -12.29 12.29 -14.90
CA VAL A 116 -10.92 12.82 -14.77
C VAL A 116 -10.14 12.67 -16.07
N GLN A 117 -10.24 11.53 -16.75
CA GLN A 117 -9.55 11.28 -18.02
C GLN A 117 -9.86 12.34 -19.08
N HIS A 118 -11.11 12.81 -19.14
CA HIS A 118 -11.51 13.84 -20.10
C HIS A 118 -10.93 15.24 -19.80
N HIS A 119 -10.55 15.51 -18.55
CA HIS A 119 -10.06 16.83 -18.12
C HIS A 119 -8.54 16.88 -17.93
N ILE A 120 -7.86 15.72 -17.89
CA ILE A 120 -6.43 15.65 -17.60
C ILE A 120 -5.60 15.83 -18.87
N ASN A 121 -4.44 16.49 -18.73
CA ASN A 121 -3.53 16.69 -19.84
C ASN A 121 -3.01 15.33 -20.37
N GLN A 122 -2.96 15.17 -21.70
CA GLN A 122 -2.57 13.92 -22.34
C GLN A 122 -1.19 13.39 -21.92
N ARG A 123 -0.27 14.28 -21.52
CA ARG A 123 1.04 13.87 -20.97
C ARG A 123 0.93 13.12 -19.65
N VAL A 124 0.03 13.57 -18.76
CA VAL A 124 -0.23 12.94 -17.47
C VAL A 124 -1.04 11.65 -17.68
N ALA A 125 -2.03 11.68 -18.57
CA ALA A 125 -2.78 10.50 -18.98
C ALA A 125 -1.85 9.38 -19.49
N ARG A 126 -0.86 9.70 -20.34
CA ARG A 126 0.13 8.72 -20.81
C ARG A 126 1.06 8.22 -19.70
N ARG A 127 1.47 9.11 -18.79
CA ARG A 127 2.40 8.77 -17.70
C ARG A 127 1.79 7.85 -16.64
N TYR A 128 0.46 7.91 -16.48
CA TYR A 128 -0.32 7.07 -15.57
C TYR A 128 -1.41 6.30 -16.32
N ALA A 129 -1.13 5.87 -17.57
CA ALA A 129 -2.11 5.22 -18.44
C ALA A 129 -2.77 4.00 -17.78
N TYR A 130 -2.02 3.32 -16.92
CA TYR A 130 -2.44 2.16 -16.15
C TYR A 130 -3.47 2.43 -15.04
N MET A 131 -3.69 3.68 -14.65
CA MET A 131 -4.70 4.09 -13.68
C MET A 131 -6.04 4.43 -14.36
N PHE A 132 -6.10 4.45 -15.69
CA PHE A 132 -7.31 4.82 -16.43
C PHE A 132 -8.03 3.59 -17.01
N PRO A 133 -9.37 3.65 -17.21
CA PRO A 133 -10.19 2.53 -17.65
C PRO A 133 -9.82 1.90 -18.98
N ASP A 134 -9.12 2.63 -19.85
CA ASP A 134 -8.71 2.16 -21.17
C ASP A 134 -7.50 1.21 -21.12
N ALA A 135 -6.90 1.01 -19.94
CA ALA A 135 -5.81 0.06 -19.78
C ALA A 135 -6.35 -1.39 -19.85
N PRO A 136 -5.82 -2.25 -20.73
CA PRO A 136 -6.28 -3.64 -20.89
C PRO A 136 -5.95 -4.54 -19.70
N ASP A 137 -5.17 -4.05 -18.73
CA ASP A 137 -4.62 -4.84 -17.63
C ASP A 137 -5.05 -4.32 -16.26
N LYS A 138 -4.99 -5.24 -15.28
CA LYS A 138 -5.23 -5.06 -13.84
C LYS A 138 -4.77 -3.70 -13.28
N TYR A 139 -5.63 -3.05 -12.50
CA TYR A 139 -5.34 -1.76 -11.86
C TYR A 139 -4.19 -1.87 -10.84
N PRO A 140 -3.26 -0.90 -10.80
CA PRO A 140 -2.26 -0.81 -9.73
C PRO A 140 -2.97 -0.44 -8.42
N PHE A 141 -2.91 -1.29 -7.41
CA PHE A 141 -3.63 -1.09 -6.15
C PHE A 141 -2.83 -0.27 -5.12
N SER A 142 -1.50 -0.27 -5.22
CA SER A 142 -0.60 0.44 -4.30
C SER A 142 -0.83 1.95 -4.19
N PRO A 143 -1.20 2.70 -5.25
CA PRO A 143 -1.57 4.11 -5.13
C PRO A 143 -2.80 4.36 -4.25
N PHE A 144 -3.77 3.44 -4.28
CA PHE A 144 -4.94 3.50 -3.39
C PHE A 144 -4.56 3.14 -1.95
N LEU A 145 -3.65 2.18 -1.76
CA LEU A 145 -3.06 1.91 -0.44
C LEU A 145 -2.36 3.14 0.13
N LEU A 146 -1.65 3.93 -0.69
CA LEU A 146 -1.01 5.17 -0.24
C LEU A 146 -2.06 6.19 0.22
N ALA A 147 -3.14 6.36 -0.55
CA ALA A 147 -4.24 7.24 -0.16
C ALA A 147 -4.88 6.79 1.17
N GLY A 148 -5.11 5.49 1.33
CA GLY A 148 -5.61 4.91 2.58
C GLY A 148 -4.67 5.14 3.76
N LEU A 149 -3.36 5.00 3.55
CA LEU A 149 -2.36 5.22 4.59
C LEU A 149 -2.28 6.69 5.01
N LEU A 150 -2.31 7.62 4.05
CA LEU A 150 -2.33 9.06 4.33
C LEU A 150 -3.57 9.46 5.12
N LEU A 151 -4.74 8.93 4.74
CA LEU A 151 -5.99 9.13 5.47
C LEU A 151 -5.90 8.56 6.89
N THR A 152 -5.31 7.38 7.05
CA THR A 152 -5.09 6.75 8.35
C THR A 152 -4.18 7.60 9.23
N VAL A 153 -3.08 8.10 8.69
CA VAL A 153 -2.17 9.00 9.41
C VAL A 153 -2.90 10.28 9.84
N ALA A 154 -3.70 10.88 8.96
CA ALA A 154 -4.47 12.09 9.26
C ALA A 154 -5.58 11.88 10.30
N LEU A 155 -6.06 10.65 10.49
CA LEU A 155 -7.07 10.32 11.51
C LEU A 155 -6.46 10.01 12.88
N LEU A 156 -5.23 9.49 12.89
CA LEU A 156 -4.56 9.03 14.11
C LEU A 156 -3.58 10.06 14.72
N HIS A 157 -3.27 11.15 14.01
CA HIS A 157 -2.36 12.22 14.42
C HIS A 157 -2.99 13.59 14.19
#